data_AF-A0A850GAN9-F1
#
_entry.id   AF-A0A850GAN9-F1
#
_cell.length_a   1.000
_cell.length_b   1.000
_cell.length_c   1.000
_cell.angle_alpha   90.00
_cell.angle_beta   90.00
_cell.angle_gamma   90.00
#
_symmetry.space_group_name_H-M   'P 1'
#
loop_
_entity.id
_entity.type
_entity.pdbx_description
1 polymer ?
#
loop_
_entity_poly.entity_id
_entity_poly.type
_entity_poly.pdbx_seq_one_letter_code
_entity_poly.pdbx_strand_id
1 'polypeptide(L)'
;MRAPLDRPKVTRQGVAILCATSLFVGLFGAPALLRAAEPPAPTLVVFEALAEASPKRAGLRVDVDELGSDGASIATKIEEDAKVAFDAEGLKEPIDELDPVIVVAIERLDDPENPGYVVGFSIEQDDEIVAGSARQSDCKLCTRTELVELVQKVLDDLLELAAESQADRTPAGDGGAEAGAEAGGDGAEGDGGREGGEEVEAIGPLGFAGIGVGVIGLAGVGAGAGLLVKGIEEIPERPIDSRDYRPGGYAALAVGGAALVAGVVMIAIDVSKRKKARSRESARVRWDGLGVSF
;
A
#
# COMPACT_ATOMS: atom_id res chain seq x y z
N MET A 1 -15.38 -34.93 32.80
CA MET A 1 -15.28 -35.61 31.48
C MET A 1 -16.02 -34.75 30.47
N ARG A 2 -15.32 -33.90 29.71
CA ARG A 2 -15.90 -33.05 28.65
C ARG A 2 -15.43 -33.61 27.31
N ALA A 3 -16.36 -33.83 26.40
CA ALA A 3 -16.12 -34.41 25.08
C ALA A 3 -15.33 -33.43 24.18
N PRO A 4 -14.43 -33.93 23.30
CA PRO A 4 -13.73 -33.10 22.33
C PRO A 4 -14.68 -32.68 21.19
N LEU A 5 -14.75 -31.38 20.93
CA LEU A 5 -15.44 -30.82 19.76
C LEU A 5 -14.52 -30.91 18.55
N ASP A 6 -14.98 -31.66 17.56
CA ASP A 6 -14.38 -31.90 16.25
C ASP A 6 -14.44 -30.61 15.41
N ARG A 7 -13.30 -30.10 14.96
CA ARG A 7 -13.25 -28.91 14.08
C ARG A 7 -13.22 -29.36 12.61
N PRO A 8 -14.08 -28.83 11.74
CA PRO A 8 -14.09 -29.21 10.33
C PRO A 8 -12.83 -28.71 9.60
N LYS A 9 -12.22 -29.61 8.83
CA LYS A 9 -11.13 -29.31 7.90
C LYS A 9 -11.66 -28.47 6.74
N VAL A 10 -11.24 -27.20 6.68
CA VAL A 10 -11.44 -26.35 5.50
C VAL A 10 -10.33 -26.64 4.50
N THR A 11 -10.65 -27.42 3.47
CA THR A 11 -9.79 -27.65 2.30
C THR A 11 -9.81 -26.41 1.41
N ARG A 12 -8.70 -25.68 1.35
CA ARG A 12 -8.46 -24.62 0.35
C ARG A 12 -8.33 -25.26 -1.04
N GLN A 13 -9.31 -25.03 -1.91
CA GLN A 13 -9.17 -25.25 -3.35
C GLN A 13 -8.27 -24.15 -3.93
N GLY A 14 -7.15 -24.56 -4.52
CA GLY A 14 -6.27 -23.68 -5.28
C GLY A 14 -6.91 -23.29 -6.61
N VAL A 15 -7.05 -22.00 -6.84
CA VAL A 15 -7.40 -21.43 -8.13
C VAL A 15 -6.10 -21.27 -8.91
N ALA A 16 -5.84 -22.19 -9.84
CA ALA A 16 -4.76 -22.09 -10.81
C ALA A 16 -5.21 -21.19 -11.96
N ILE A 17 -4.66 -19.97 -12.02
CA ILE A 17 -4.85 -19.06 -13.15
C ILE A 17 -3.84 -19.46 -14.24
N LEU A 18 -4.34 -20.07 -15.31
CA LEU A 18 -3.63 -20.31 -16.56
C LEU A 18 -3.44 -18.97 -17.30
N CYS A 19 -2.20 -18.44 -17.32
CA CYS A 19 -1.81 -17.43 -18.30
C CYS A 19 -1.55 -18.10 -19.64
N ALA A 20 -2.48 -17.89 -20.58
CA ALA A 20 -2.34 -18.27 -21.98
C ALA A 20 -1.28 -17.40 -22.66
N THR A 21 -0.24 -18.05 -23.16
CA THR A 21 0.79 -17.50 -24.04
C THR A 21 0.24 -17.37 -25.45
N SER A 22 0.10 -16.13 -25.95
CA SER A 22 -0.14 -15.86 -27.37
C SER A 22 1.16 -15.44 -28.05
N LEU A 23 1.76 -16.42 -28.74
CA LEU A 23 2.64 -16.23 -29.89
C LEU A 23 1.97 -15.30 -30.91
N PHE A 24 2.70 -14.30 -31.42
CA PHE A 24 2.54 -13.92 -32.83
C PHE A 24 3.86 -13.73 -33.55
N VAL A 25 3.95 -14.51 -34.63
CA VAL A 25 5.04 -14.71 -35.58
C VAL A 25 5.29 -13.44 -36.40
N GLY A 26 6.52 -12.92 -36.33
CA GLY A 26 7.06 -11.95 -37.29
C GLY A 26 7.93 -12.68 -38.31
N LEU A 27 7.39 -12.90 -39.51
CA LEU A 27 8.05 -13.58 -40.62
C LEU A 27 9.16 -12.70 -41.22
N PHE A 28 10.32 -13.33 -41.41
CA PHE A 28 11.52 -12.79 -42.04
C PHE A 28 11.31 -12.33 -43.49
N GLY A 29 11.96 -11.24 -43.85
CA GLY A 29 12.18 -10.84 -45.24
C GLY A 29 13.11 -9.64 -45.36
N ALA A 30 14.43 -9.86 -45.32
CA ALA A 30 15.40 -8.85 -45.76
C ALA A 30 16.41 -9.47 -46.75
N PRO A 31 16.73 -8.78 -47.86
CA PRO A 31 17.54 -9.31 -48.94
C PRO A 31 19.03 -9.29 -48.62
N ALA A 32 19.75 -10.25 -49.19
CA ALA A 32 21.20 -10.34 -49.15
C ALA A 32 21.85 -9.14 -49.86
N LEU A 33 22.41 -8.21 -49.08
CA LEU A 33 23.30 -7.17 -49.58
C LEU A 33 24.73 -7.47 -49.13
N LEU A 34 25.57 -7.69 -50.14
CA LEU A 34 27.01 -7.43 -50.23
C LEU A 34 27.79 -7.37 -48.89
N ARG A 35 28.44 -8.49 -48.58
CA ARG A 35 29.41 -8.64 -47.49
C ARG A 35 30.72 -7.93 -47.87
N ALA A 36 30.81 -6.64 -47.54
CA ALA A 36 32.10 -5.96 -47.41
C ALA A 36 32.86 -6.56 -46.21
N ALA A 37 34.18 -6.70 -46.32
CA ALA A 37 35.01 -7.24 -45.25
C ALA A 37 34.96 -6.30 -44.03
N GLU A 38 34.16 -6.68 -43.04
CA GLU A 38 33.98 -5.96 -41.78
C GLU A 38 35.29 -6.01 -40.97
N PRO A 39 35.81 -4.86 -40.48
CA PRO A 39 36.91 -4.86 -39.53
C PRO A 39 36.51 -5.66 -38.28
N PRO A 40 37.45 -6.34 -37.59
CA PRO A 40 37.13 -7.18 -36.43
C PRO A 40 36.30 -6.36 -35.44
N ALA A 41 35.06 -6.81 -35.22
CA ALA A 41 34.12 -6.12 -34.35
C ALA A 41 34.80 -5.91 -32.99
N PRO A 42 34.79 -4.69 -32.42
CA PRO A 42 35.28 -4.47 -31.08
C PRO A 42 34.51 -5.41 -30.15
N THR A 43 35.22 -6.32 -29.49
CA THR A 43 34.66 -7.10 -28.39
C THR A 43 34.20 -6.09 -27.36
N LEU A 44 32.88 -5.85 -27.31
CA LEU A 44 32.25 -5.18 -26.20
C LEU A 44 32.57 -6.05 -24.98
N VAL A 45 33.54 -5.61 -24.20
CA VAL A 45 33.74 -6.10 -22.85
C VAL A 45 32.45 -5.72 -22.15
N VAL A 46 31.54 -6.68 -22.06
CA VAL A 46 30.36 -6.57 -21.22
C VAL A 46 30.95 -6.48 -19.82
N PHE A 47 31.16 -5.25 -19.35
CA PHE A 47 31.20 -5.00 -17.94
C PHE A 47 29.80 -5.38 -17.48
N GLU A 48 29.64 -6.65 -17.08
CA GLU A 48 28.76 -6.98 -15.97
C GLU A 48 29.29 -6.12 -14.83
N ALA A 49 28.85 -4.85 -14.82
CA ALA A 49 28.83 -4.06 -13.63
C ALA A 49 28.02 -4.92 -12.69
N LEU A 50 28.72 -5.58 -11.77
CA LEU A 50 28.12 -6.15 -10.58
C LEU A 50 27.32 -4.99 -10.02
N ALA A 51 26.02 -4.99 -10.29
CA ALA A 51 25.11 -4.03 -9.70
C ALA A 51 25.26 -4.31 -8.21
N GLU A 52 26.06 -3.49 -7.54
CA GLU A 52 26.26 -3.60 -6.11
C GLU A 52 24.86 -3.50 -5.54
N ALA A 53 24.36 -4.64 -5.04
CA ALA A 53 23.03 -4.71 -4.49
C ALA A 53 22.95 -3.60 -3.45
N SER A 54 22.03 -2.66 -3.65
CA SER A 54 21.85 -1.55 -2.72
C SER A 54 21.77 -2.13 -1.32
N PRO A 55 22.54 -1.60 -0.35
CA PRO A 55 22.52 -2.13 1.00
C PRO A 55 21.09 -2.07 1.52
N LYS A 56 20.60 -3.16 2.10
CA LYS A 56 19.27 -3.23 2.70
C LYS A 56 19.18 -2.23 3.86
N ARG A 57 18.06 -1.53 3.98
CA ARG A 57 17.82 -0.48 4.99
C ARG A 57 16.54 -0.74 5.74
N ALA A 58 16.55 -0.58 7.05
CA ALA A 58 15.33 -0.64 7.84
C ALA A 58 15.50 0.23 9.09
N GLY A 59 14.40 0.83 9.54
CA GLY A 59 14.31 1.52 10.83
C GLY A 59 13.56 0.69 11.87
N LEU A 60 13.73 1.06 13.14
CA LEU A 60 12.86 0.64 14.24
C LEU A 60 12.30 1.86 14.93
N ARG A 61 11.00 1.85 15.24
CA ARG A 61 10.33 2.81 16.10
C ARG A 61 9.58 2.06 17.20
N VAL A 62 9.90 2.36 18.46
CA VAL A 62 9.21 1.76 19.60
C VAL A 62 8.29 2.80 20.22
N ASP A 63 6.99 2.53 20.20
CA ASP A 63 5.97 3.35 20.85
C ASP A 63 5.63 2.74 22.22
N VAL A 64 5.88 3.51 23.27
CA VAL A 64 5.69 3.13 24.67
C VAL A 64 4.95 4.22 25.44
N ASP A 65 4.25 5.12 24.74
CA ASP A 65 3.62 6.29 25.34
C ASP A 65 2.60 5.90 26.43
N GLU A 66 1.92 4.77 26.25
CA GLU A 66 0.93 4.25 27.21
C GLU A 66 1.54 3.54 28.44
N LEU A 67 2.86 3.26 28.44
CA LEU A 67 3.53 2.60 29.56
C LEU A 67 3.92 3.56 30.70
N GLY A 68 3.77 4.86 30.49
CA GLY A 68 4.17 5.89 31.45
C GLY A 68 5.67 5.86 31.74
N SER A 69 6.05 6.02 33.01
CA SER A 69 7.46 6.10 33.43
C SER A 69 8.27 4.83 33.17
N ASP A 70 7.60 3.68 33.06
CA ASP A 70 8.29 2.40 32.80
C ASP A 70 8.70 2.27 31.32
N GLY A 71 7.98 2.96 30.42
CA GLY A 71 8.11 2.83 28.97
C GLY A 71 9.52 3.13 28.47
N ALA A 72 10.12 4.22 28.92
CA ALA A 72 11.45 4.63 28.47
C ALA A 72 12.54 3.56 28.70
N SER A 73 12.47 2.84 29.83
CA SER A 73 13.43 1.77 30.13
C SER A 73 13.25 0.54 29.25
N ILE A 74 12.01 0.25 28.85
CA ILE A 74 11.66 -0.87 27.96
C ILE A 74 12.06 -0.52 26.53
N ALA A 75 11.70 0.67 26.04
CA ALA A 75 12.06 1.15 24.71
C ALA A 75 13.58 1.15 24.50
N THR A 76 14.35 1.73 25.44
CA THR A 76 15.82 1.74 25.36
C THR A 76 16.38 0.32 25.23
N LYS A 77 15.86 -0.63 26.00
CA LYS A 77 16.35 -2.01 25.98
C LYS A 77 16.01 -2.71 24.66
N ILE A 78 14.80 -2.51 24.13
CA ILE A 78 14.37 -3.05 22.85
C ILE A 78 15.21 -2.46 21.71
N GLU A 79 15.46 -1.15 21.71
CA GLU A 79 16.29 -0.48 20.70
C GLU A 79 17.74 -0.97 20.73
N GLU A 80 18.33 -1.15 21.91
CA GLU A 80 19.67 -1.73 22.08
C GLU A 80 19.77 -3.15 21.51
N ASP A 81 18.81 -4.02 21.86
CA ASP A 81 18.80 -5.42 21.41
C ASP A 81 18.49 -5.51 19.90
N ALA A 82 17.59 -4.68 19.40
CA ALA A 82 17.28 -4.59 17.98
C ALA A 82 18.48 -4.13 17.17
N LYS A 83 19.27 -3.16 17.66
CA LYS A 83 20.48 -2.72 16.95
C LYS A 83 21.44 -3.88 16.68
N VAL A 84 21.60 -4.78 17.65
CA VAL A 84 22.43 -5.98 17.49
C VAL A 84 21.87 -6.89 16.39
N ALA A 85 20.54 -7.06 16.32
CA ALA A 85 19.88 -7.86 15.28
C ALA A 85 20.01 -7.21 13.88
N PHE A 86 19.83 -5.89 13.78
CA PHE A 86 19.98 -5.16 12.51
C PHE A 86 21.42 -5.25 11.98
N ASP A 87 22.42 -5.10 12.86
CA ASP A 87 23.83 -5.25 12.50
C ASP A 87 24.15 -6.68 12.03
N ALA A 88 23.52 -7.70 12.63
CA ALA A 88 23.70 -9.10 12.25
C ALA A 88 23.14 -9.41 10.84
N GLU A 89 22.00 -8.81 10.48
CA GLU A 89 21.38 -8.92 9.15
C GLU A 89 22.01 -7.97 8.10
N GLY A 90 22.98 -7.15 8.52
CA GLY A 90 23.64 -6.19 7.64
C GLY A 90 22.73 -5.03 7.17
N LEU A 91 21.64 -4.79 7.90
CA LEU A 91 20.71 -3.69 7.65
C LEU A 91 21.37 -2.35 8.02
N LYS A 92 21.18 -1.35 7.18
CA LYS A 92 21.61 0.03 7.44
C LYS A 92 20.43 0.87 7.93
N GLU A 93 20.76 1.99 8.58
CA GLU A 93 19.76 2.98 8.99
C GLU A 93 18.97 3.51 7.77
N PRO A 94 17.67 3.79 7.96
CA PRO A 94 16.82 4.37 6.91
C PRO A 94 17.29 5.78 6.57
N ILE A 95 17.26 6.14 5.29
CA ILE A 95 17.65 7.46 4.78
C ILE A 95 16.42 8.30 4.43
N ASP A 96 15.37 7.67 3.91
CA ASP A 96 14.17 8.34 3.46
C ASP A 96 12.88 7.65 3.96
N GLU A 97 11.74 8.30 3.73
CA GLU A 97 10.41 7.81 4.13
C GLU A 97 9.99 6.54 3.35
N LEU A 98 10.73 6.21 2.29
CA LEU A 98 10.50 5.01 1.51
C LEU A 98 11.16 3.80 2.21
N ASP A 99 12.24 3.95 2.96
CA ASP A 99 12.82 2.83 3.70
C ASP A 99 11.83 2.27 4.75
N PRO A 100 11.68 0.94 4.87
CA PRO A 100 10.72 0.35 5.79
C PRO A 100 11.09 0.64 7.25
N VAL A 101 10.10 1.02 8.05
CA VAL A 101 10.24 1.24 9.50
C VAL A 101 9.39 0.21 10.23
N ILE A 102 10.03 -0.65 11.01
CA ILE A 102 9.34 -1.58 11.91
C ILE A 102 8.83 -0.76 13.10
N VAL A 103 7.53 -0.82 13.35
CA VAL A 103 6.89 -0.13 14.47
C VAL A 103 6.46 -1.16 15.51
N VAL A 104 6.90 -0.96 16.75
CA VAL A 104 6.56 -1.80 17.90
C VAL A 104 5.80 -0.93 18.89
N ALA A 105 4.49 -1.13 19.01
CA ALA A 105 3.64 -0.43 19.98
C ALA A 105 3.41 -1.33 21.20
N ILE A 106 3.60 -0.80 22.40
CA ILE A 106 3.47 -1.57 23.63
C ILE A 106 2.51 -0.85 24.57
N GLU A 107 1.44 -1.56 24.92
CA GLU A 107 0.40 -1.09 25.82
C GLU A 107 0.32 -1.98 27.06
N ARG A 108 -0.10 -1.42 28.19
CA ARG A 108 -0.32 -2.19 29.42
C ARG A 108 -1.77 -2.68 29.47
N LEU A 109 -1.97 -3.95 29.81
CA LEU A 109 -3.32 -4.47 30.08
C LEU A 109 -3.82 -3.96 31.43
N ASP A 110 -4.91 -3.20 31.40
CA ASP A 110 -5.65 -2.74 32.59
C ASP A 110 -6.57 -3.83 33.18
N ASP A 111 -6.17 -5.10 33.10
CA ASP A 111 -6.88 -6.22 33.72
C ASP A 111 -6.26 -6.53 35.09
N PRO A 112 -6.95 -6.26 36.21
CA PRO A 112 -6.43 -6.55 37.55
C PRO A 112 -6.29 -8.05 37.85
N GLU A 113 -7.05 -8.90 37.15
CA GLU A 113 -6.97 -10.36 37.29
C GLU A 113 -5.83 -10.94 36.44
N ASN A 114 -5.50 -10.29 35.32
CA ASN A 114 -4.47 -10.73 34.39
C ASN A 114 -3.58 -9.56 33.91
N PRO A 115 -2.75 -8.96 34.80
CA PRO A 115 -1.85 -7.88 34.39
C PRO A 115 -0.89 -8.39 33.31
N GLY A 116 -0.55 -7.55 32.34
CA GLY A 116 0.30 -7.93 31.22
C GLY A 116 0.50 -6.79 30.23
N TYR A 117 0.94 -7.15 29.03
CA TYR A 117 1.18 -6.22 27.93
C TYR A 117 0.49 -6.70 26.66
N VAL A 118 0.08 -5.76 25.83
CA VAL A 118 -0.29 -6.00 24.43
C VAL A 118 0.81 -5.40 23.58
N VAL A 119 1.35 -6.18 22.65
CA VAL A 119 2.40 -5.72 21.73
C VAL A 119 1.88 -5.76 20.32
N GLY A 120 1.75 -4.59 19.70
CA GLY A 120 1.47 -4.41 18.29
C GLY A 120 2.77 -4.31 17.48
N PHE A 121 2.79 -4.98 16.34
CA PHE A 121 3.88 -4.92 15.37
C PHE A 121 3.32 -4.53 14.01
N SER A 122 3.99 -3.64 13.29
CA SER A 122 3.71 -3.34 11.88
C SER A 122 4.99 -2.91 11.17
N ILE A 123 4.99 -2.96 9.85
CA ILE A 123 6.02 -2.32 9.03
C ILE A 123 5.35 -1.20 8.25
N GLU A 124 5.80 0.03 8.48
CA GLU A 124 5.37 1.22 7.75
C GLU A 124 6.36 1.54 6.63
N GLN A 125 5.83 1.89 5.46
CA GLN A 125 6.60 2.26 4.29
C GLN A 125 5.80 3.28 3.47
N ASP A 126 6.31 4.50 3.29
CA ASP A 126 5.61 5.60 2.59
C ASP A 126 4.19 5.87 3.16
N ASP A 127 4.05 5.89 4.49
CA ASP A 127 2.78 5.96 5.23
C ASP A 127 1.81 4.78 5.04
N GLU A 128 2.18 3.75 4.29
CA GLU A 128 1.38 2.54 4.12
C GLU A 128 1.88 1.40 5.02
N ILE A 129 0.95 0.57 5.49
CA ILE A 129 1.29 -0.64 6.25
C ILE A 129 1.56 -1.77 5.26
N VAL A 130 2.76 -2.33 5.27
CA VAL A 130 3.13 -3.46 4.40
C VAL A 130 2.22 -4.64 4.71
N ALA A 131 1.59 -5.21 3.67
CA ALA A 131 0.61 -6.29 3.83
C ALA A 131 1.22 -7.50 4.55
N GLY A 132 0.51 -8.03 5.56
CA GLY A 132 0.95 -9.18 6.34
C GLY A 132 1.97 -8.90 7.46
N SER A 133 2.42 -7.64 7.58
CA SER A 133 3.30 -7.20 8.68
C SER A 133 2.56 -6.94 10.00
N ALA A 134 1.31 -6.47 9.92
CA ALA A 134 0.50 -6.13 11.09
C ALA A 134 0.14 -7.36 11.93
N ARG A 135 0.65 -7.45 13.16
CA ARG A 135 0.39 -8.54 14.09
C ARG A 135 0.31 -8.01 15.52
N GLN A 136 -0.48 -8.68 16.36
CA GLN A 136 -0.61 -8.36 17.77
C GLN A 136 -0.30 -9.61 18.60
N SER A 137 0.41 -9.44 19.71
CA SER A 137 0.73 -10.51 20.65
C SER A 137 0.41 -10.07 22.08
N ASP A 138 -0.34 -10.91 22.79
CA ASP A 138 -0.68 -10.69 24.19
C ASP A 138 0.34 -11.39 25.09
N CYS A 139 0.94 -10.65 26.03
CA CYS A 139 1.84 -11.18 27.04
C CYS A 139 1.22 -11.06 28.43
N LYS A 140 0.46 -12.07 28.83
CA LYS A 140 -0.23 -12.13 30.13
C LYS A 140 0.72 -12.58 31.23
N LEU A 141 0.69 -11.90 32.37
CA LEU A 141 1.54 -12.16 33.55
C LEU A 141 3.04 -12.08 33.25
N CYS A 142 3.43 -11.38 32.18
CA CYS A 142 4.81 -11.28 31.77
C CYS A 142 5.58 -10.24 32.57
N THR A 143 6.82 -10.56 32.89
CA THR A 143 7.83 -9.63 33.38
C THR A 143 8.36 -8.75 32.24
N ARG A 144 9.08 -7.67 32.57
CA ARG A 144 9.72 -6.80 31.57
C ARG A 144 10.73 -7.56 30.70
N THR A 145 11.44 -8.52 31.26
CA THR A 145 12.43 -9.33 30.52
C THR A 145 11.73 -10.24 29.51
N GLU A 146 10.65 -10.92 29.91
CA GLU A 146 9.87 -11.78 29.02
C GLU A 146 9.21 -10.99 27.88
N LEU A 147 8.81 -9.74 28.14
CA LEU A 147 8.31 -8.82 27.11
C LEU A 147 9.41 -8.51 26.07
N VAL A 148 10.62 -8.18 26.50
CA VAL A 148 11.75 -7.90 25.59
C VAL A 148 12.11 -9.15 24.78
N GLU A 149 12.16 -10.33 25.41
CA GLU A 149 12.39 -11.61 24.72
C GLU A 149 11.31 -11.93 23.68
N LEU A 150 10.04 -11.62 24.00
CA LEU A 150 8.93 -11.76 23.05
C LEU A 150 9.11 -10.84 21.84
N VAL A 151 9.44 -9.56 22.07
CA VAL A 151 9.67 -8.57 21.01
C VAL A 151 10.83 -9.01 20.12
N GLN A 152 11.94 -9.43 20.71
CA GLN A 152 13.12 -9.90 19.97
C GLN A 152 12.78 -11.09 19.07
N LYS A 153 12.03 -12.07 19.60
CA LYS A 153 11.61 -13.25 18.82
C LYS A 153 10.75 -12.90 17.61
N VAL A 154 9.87 -11.91 17.74
CA VAL A 154 9.01 -11.45 16.63
C VAL A 154 9.78 -10.55 15.67
N LEU A 155 10.76 -9.80 16.18
CA LEU A 155 11.57 -8.89 15.38
C LEU A 155 12.37 -9.64 14.30
N ASP A 156 12.90 -10.82 14.61
CA ASP A 156 13.63 -11.66 13.63
C ASP A 156 12.76 -11.96 12.38
N ASP A 157 11.50 -12.36 12.59
CA ASP A 157 10.54 -12.61 11.49
C ASP A 157 10.20 -11.33 10.70
N LEU A 158 10.18 -10.16 11.37
CA LEU A 158 9.86 -8.88 10.74
C LEU A 158 11.04 -8.32 9.94
N LEU A 159 12.28 -8.61 10.35
CA LEU A 159 13.48 -8.19 9.62
C LEU A 159 13.57 -8.90 8.26
N GLU A 160 13.22 -10.18 8.21
CA GLU A 160 13.10 -10.91 6.95
C GLU A 160 12.05 -10.25 6.03
N LEU A 161 10.86 -9.96 6.56
CA LEU A 161 9.78 -9.33 5.80
C LEU A 161 10.14 -7.90 5.33
N ALA A 162 10.84 -7.12 6.15
CA ALA A 162 11.32 -5.78 5.80
C ALA A 162 12.43 -5.83 4.73
N ALA A 163 13.22 -6.89 4.68
CA ALA A 163 14.21 -7.11 3.64
C ALA A 163 13.56 -7.51 2.30
N GLU A 164 12.49 -8.30 2.34
CA GLU A 164 11.72 -8.69 1.15
C GLU A 164 10.99 -7.49 0.52
N SER A 165 10.38 -6.62 1.33
CA SER A 165 9.63 -5.45 0.82
C SER A 165 10.51 -4.44 0.07
N GLN A 166 11.81 -4.43 0.32
CA GLN A 166 12.76 -3.59 -0.43
C GLN A 166 13.14 -4.18 -1.79
N ALA A 167 13.14 -5.51 -1.93
CA ALA A 167 13.55 -6.16 -3.18
C ALA A 167 12.54 -5.92 -4.31
N ASP A 168 11.26 -5.78 -3.98
CA ASP A 168 10.19 -5.53 -4.96
C ASP A 168 10.20 -4.10 -5.51
N ARG A 169 10.98 -3.20 -4.93
CA ARG A 169 11.28 -1.90 -5.54
C ARG A 169 12.31 -2.06 -6.63
N THR A 170 11.84 -2.58 -7.75
CA THR A 170 12.44 -2.17 -9.02
C THR A 170 12.28 -0.65 -9.05
N PRO A 171 13.37 0.15 -9.06
CA PRO A 171 13.25 1.59 -9.16
C PRO A 171 12.34 1.82 -10.34
N ALA A 172 11.18 2.43 -10.09
CA ALA A 172 10.27 2.83 -11.15
C ALA A 172 11.15 3.70 -12.03
N GLY A 173 11.67 3.11 -13.11
CA GLY A 173 12.45 3.83 -14.08
C GLY A 173 11.60 5.04 -14.40
N ASP A 174 12.25 6.19 -14.48
CA ASP A 174 11.71 7.50 -14.85
C ASP A 174 11.12 7.46 -16.30
N GLY A 175 10.25 6.47 -16.51
CA GLY A 175 9.53 6.12 -17.69
C GLY A 175 8.43 7.15 -17.76
N GLY A 176 8.75 8.18 -18.53
CA GLY A 176 7.88 9.31 -18.81
C GLY A 176 6.44 8.85 -19.00
N ALA A 177 5.55 9.68 -18.46
CA ALA A 177 4.12 9.61 -18.62
C ALA A 177 3.69 9.22 -20.05
N GLU A 178 3.52 7.93 -20.29
CA GLU A 178 2.61 7.44 -21.32
C GLU A 178 1.33 7.07 -20.59
N ALA A 179 0.37 7.98 -20.70
CA ALA A 179 -0.99 7.86 -20.21
C ALA A 179 -1.70 6.66 -20.88
N GLY A 180 -1.43 5.46 -20.41
CA GLY A 180 -2.15 4.23 -20.74
C GLY A 180 -3.23 3.97 -19.69
N ALA A 181 -4.36 4.67 -19.81
CA ALA A 181 -5.53 4.45 -18.99
C ALA A 181 -6.21 3.11 -19.35
N GLU A 182 -5.71 2.01 -18.80
CA GLU A 182 -6.41 0.72 -18.75
C GLU A 182 -7.13 0.64 -17.38
N ALA A 183 -8.26 1.33 -17.28
CA ALA A 183 -9.15 1.25 -16.11
C ALA A 183 -9.96 -0.06 -16.19
N GLY A 184 -9.34 -1.17 -15.76
CA GLY A 184 -10.04 -2.41 -15.41
C GLY A 184 -10.73 -2.24 -14.06
N GLY A 185 -12.00 -1.82 -14.09
CA GLY A 185 -12.84 -1.72 -12.90
C GLY A 185 -13.41 -3.08 -12.54
N ASP A 186 -12.72 -3.80 -11.64
CA ASP A 186 -13.30 -4.95 -10.97
C ASP A 186 -14.22 -4.45 -9.85
N GLY A 187 -15.52 -4.67 -10.05
CA GLY A 187 -16.57 -4.24 -9.14
C GLY A 187 -16.41 -4.83 -7.75
N ALA A 188 -16.06 -3.98 -6.79
CA ALA A 188 -16.29 -4.26 -5.38
C ALA A 188 -17.77 -3.96 -5.07
N GLU A 189 -18.63 -4.95 -5.32
CA GLU A 189 -19.92 -5.03 -4.66
C GLU A 189 -19.66 -5.17 -3.15
N GLY A 190 -19.94 -4.08 -2.42
CA GLY A 190 -19.87 -4.06 -0.97
C GLY A 190 -20.98 -4.92 -0.37
N ASP A 191 -20.60 -6.03 0.25
CA ASP A 191 -21.45 -6.78 1.16
C ASP A 191 -21.03 -6.53 2.61
N GLY A 192 -21.90 -5.83 3.33
CA GLY A 192 -22.40 -6.27 4.62
C GLY A 192 -21.44 -6.36 5.81
N GLY A 193 -21.55 -5.39 6.71
CA GLY A 193 -21.69 -5.69 8.13
C GLY A 193 -20.39 -5.88 8.92
N ARG A 194 -19.75 -4.76 9.28
CA ARG A 194 -19.00 -4.68 10.54
C ARG A 194 -19.63 -3.62 11.43
N GLU A 195 -20.58 -4.07 12.25
CA GLU A 195 -20.98 -3.39 13.48
C GLU A 195 -19.82 -3.50 14.48
N GLY A 196 -19.01 -2.45 14.56
CA GLY A 196 -17.99 -2.26 15.58
C GLY A 196 -17.78 -0.77 15.73
N GLY A 197 -18.55 -0.16 16.62
CA GLY A 197 -18.59 1.29 16.83
C GLY A 197 -17.34 1.80 17.52
N GLU A 198 -16.31 2.09 16.75
CA GLU A 198 -15.54 3.31 16.98
C GLU A 198 -16.29 4.42 16.24
N GLU A 199 -16.58 5.53 16.94
CA GLU A 199 -17.14 6.73 16.31
C GLU A 199 -16.13 7.23 15.28
N VAL A 200 -16.26 6.77 14.03
CA VAL A 200 -15.50 7.28 12.90
C VAL A 200 -15.82 8.75 12.81
N GLU A 201 -14.87 9.57 13.25
CA GLU A 201 -14.95 11.02 13.25
C GLU A 201 -15.49 11.47 11.89
N ALA A 202 -16.65 12.13 11.93
CA ALA A 202 -17.44 12.42 10.74
C ALA A 202 -16.54 13.07 9.67
N ILE A 203 -16.50 12.46 8.48
CA ILE A 203 -15.78 13.00 7.33
C ILE A 203 -16.19 14.47 7.18
N GLY A 204 -15.23 15.38 7.22
CA GLY A 204 -15.50 16.81 7.10
C GLY A 204 -16.30 17.11 5.83
N PRO A 205 -17.08 18.22 5.81
CA PRO A 205 -18.01 18.53 4.71
C PRO A 205 -17.34 18.63 3.33
N LEU A 206 -16.02 18.85 3.28
CA LEU A 206 -15.24 18.84 2.04
C LEU A 206 -15.09 17.43 1.43
N GLY A 207 -14.97 16.38 2.26
CA GLY A 207 -14.83 15.00 1.77
C GLY A 207 -16.09 14.50 1.08
N PHE A 208 -17.27 14.86 1.62
CA PHE A 208 -18.55 14.55 0.98
C PHE A 208 -18.73 15.24 -0.38
N ALA A 209 -18.25 16.47 -0.52
CA ALA A 209 -18.26 17.16 -1.81
C ALA A 209 -17.36 16.46 -2.84
N GLY A 210 -16.18 15.97 -2.42
CA GLY A 210 -15.28 15.19 -3.28
C GLY A 210 -15.90 13.90 -3.79
N ILE A 211 -16.56 13.13 -2.91
CA ILE A 211 -17.26 11.89 -3.29
C ILE A 211 -18.39 12.19 -4.28
N GLY A 212 -19.20 13.23 -4.02
CA GLY A 212 -20.29 13.63 -4.90
C GLY A 212 -19.83 13.99 -6.31
N VAL A 213 -18.75 14.78 -6.42
CA VAL A 213 -18.17 15.15 -7.72
C VAL A 213 -17.52 13.95 -8.41
N GLY A 214 -16.86 13.07 -7.65
CA GLY A 214 -16.26 11.84 -8.16
C GLY A 214 -17.27 10.89 -8.80
N VAL A 215 -18.40 10.63 -8.14
CA VAL A 215 -19.46 9.76 -8.67
C VAL A 215 -20.07 10.33 -9.96
N ILE A 216 -20.31 11.65 -10.01
CA ILE A 216 -20.82 12.32 -11.21
C ILE A 216 -19.81 12.26 -12.36
N GLY A 217 -18.52 12.47 -12.07
CA GLY A 217 -17.44 12.37 -13.05
C GLY A 217 -17.36 10.95 -13.65
N LEU A 218 -17.42 9.93 -12.80
CA LEU A 218 -17.34 8.52 -13.22
C LEU A 218 -18.55 8.11 -14.08
N ALA A 219 -19.76 8.56 -13.71
CA ALA A 219 -20.96 8.38 -14.54
C ALA A 219 -20.83 9.08 -15.91
N GLY A 220 -20.27 10.29 -15.94
CA GLY A 220 -20.01 11.03 -17.18
C GLY A 220 -19.02 10.33 -18.11
N VAL A 221 -17.94 9.77 -17.55
CA VAL A 221 -16.95 8.98 -18.31
C VAL A 221 -17.59 7.71 -18.89
N GLY A 222 -18.36 6.97 -18.08
CA GLY A 222 -19.06 5.78 -18.54
C GLY A 222 -20.08 6.06 -19.66
N ALA A 223 -20.88 7.11 -19.52
CA ALA A 223 -21.82 7.54 -20.56
C ALA A 223 -21.10 7.97 -21.85
N GLY A 224 -20.00 8.72 -21.73
CA GLY A 224 -19.19 9.15 -22.88
C GLY A 224 -18.56 7.97 -23.64
N ALA A 225 -18.00 7.00 -22.92
CA ALA A 225 -17.47 5.77 -23.52
C ALA A 225 -18.57 4.98 -24.24
N GLY A 226 -19.75 4.83 -23.64
CA GLY A 226 -20.89 4.17 -24.26
C GLY A 226 -21.35 4.83 -25.58
N LEU A 227 -21.37 6.16 -25.63
CA LEU A 227 -21.68 6.90 -26.86
C LEU A 227 -20.63 6.72 -27.95
N LEU A 228 -19.35 6.60 -27.59
CA LEU A 228 -18.28 6.32 -28.56
C LEU A 228 -18.38 4.91 -29.16
N VAL A 229 -18.65 3.90 -28.32
CA VAL A 229 -18.80 2.50 -28.76
C VAL A 229 -20.00 2.34 -29.68
N LYS A 230 -21.10 3.05 -29.39
CA LYS A 230 -22.30 3.01 -30.22
C LYS A 230 -22.08 3.50 -31.66
N GLY A 231 -21.09 4.38 -31.88
CA GLY A 231 -20.61 4.73 -33.22
C GLY A 231 -21.67 5.40 -34.11
N ILE A 232 -21.67 5.09 -35.40
CA ILE A 232 -22.64 5.60 -36.37
C ILE A 232 -23.75 4.55 -36.50
N GLU A 233 -24.98 4.93 -36.17
CA GLU A 233 -26.16 4.05 -36.28
C GLU A 233 -27.02 4.54 -37.45
N GLU A 234 -27.31 3.65 -38.41
CA GLU A 234 -28.22 3.93 -39.52
C GLU A 234 -29.67 3.80 -39.05
N ILE A 235 -30.48 4.83 -39.31
CA ILE A 235 -31.90 4.82 -38.92
C ILE A 235 -32.66 3.97 -39.95
N PRO A 236 -33.31 2.84 -39.56
CA PRO A 236 -33.94 1.92 -40.50
C PRO A 236 -35.04 2.56 -41.36
N GLU A 237 -35.66 3.61 -40.83
CA GLU A 237 -36.79 4.31 -41.46
C GLU A 237 -36.34 5.37 -42.47
N ARG A 238 -35.06 5.77 -42.47
CA ARG A 238 -34.47 6.77 -43.38
C ARG A 238 -32.99 6.46 -43.64
N PRO A 239 -32.66 5.59 -44.62
CA PRO A 239 -31.30 5.13 -44.87
C PRO A 239 -30.33 6.22 -45.36
N ILE A 240 -30.81 7.45 -45.56
CA ILE A 240 -30.00 8.60 -45.96
C ILE A 240 -29.57 9.45 -44.74
N ASP A 241 -30.25 9.29 -43.59
CA ASP A 241 -29.90 9.99 -42.35
C ASP A 241 -29.06 9.06 -41.46
N SER A 242 -27.79 9.43 -41.25
CA SER A 242 -26.92 8.81 -40.25
C SER A 242 -26.82 9.72 -39.02
N ARG A 243 -26.92 9.15 -37.81
CA ARG A 243 -26.60 9.88 -36.57
C ARG A 243 -25.22 9.48 -36.09
N ASP A 244 -24.32 10.46 -36.05
CA ASP A 244 -23.01 10.30 -35.45
C ASP A 244 -23.07 10.68 -33.97
N TYR A 245 -22.87 9.70 -33.08
CA TYR A 245 -22.84 9.91 -31.63
C TYR A 245 -21.44 10.26 -31.11
N ARG A 246 -20.40 10.22 -31.96
CA ARG A 246 -19.01 10.49 -31.56
C ARG A 246 -18.79 11.90 -31.01
N PRO A 247 -19.32 12.98 -31.61
CA PRO A 247 -19.12 14.33 -31.08
C PRO A 247 -19.69 14.48 -29.67
N GLY A 248 -20.86 13.88 -29.41
CA GLY A 248 -21.47 13.84 -28.08
C GLY A 248 -20.66 13.01 -27.08
N GLY A 249 -20.12 11.86 -27.51
CA GLY A 249 -19.25 11.02 -26.70
C GLY A 249 -17.96 11.71 -26.25
N TYR A 250 -17.27 12.41 -27.16
CA TYR A 250 -16.07 13.18 -26.82
C TYR A 250 -16.36 14.33 -25.85
N ALA A 251 -17.48 15.05 -26.05
CA ALA A 251 -17.89 16.12 -25.14
C ALA A 251 -18.19 15.58 -23.73
N ALA A 252 -18.92 14.46 -23.63
CA ALA A 252 -19.23 13.83 -22.36
C ALA A 252 -17.97 13.30 -21.64
N LEU A 253 -17.04 12.67 -22.37
CA LEU A 253 -15.76 12.22 -21.83
C LEU A 253 -14.90 13.38 -21.32
N ALA A 254 -14.79 14.47 -22.07
CA ALA A 254 -13.99 15.62 -21.67
C ALA A 254 -14.52 16.25 -20.37
N VAL A 255 -15.83 16.43 -20.27
CA VAL A 255 -16.48 16.98 -19.06
C VAL A 255 -16.37 16.02 -17.88
N GLY A 256 -16.66 14.72 -18.09
CA GLY A 256 -16.56 13.70 -17.03
C GLY A 256 -15.14 13.52 -16.52
N GLY A 257 -14.16 13.47 -17.43
CA GLY A 257 -12.74 13.34 -17.08
C GLY A 257 -12.22 14.53 -16.29
N ALA A 258 -12.55 15.76 -16.70
CA ALA A 258 -12.18 16.96 -15.95
C ALA A 258 -12.79 16.98 -14.54
N ALA A 259 -14.06 16.57 -14.40
CA ALA A 259 -14.73 16.47 -13.10
C ALA A 259 -14.08 15.40 -12.19
N LEU A 260 -13.68 14.26 -12.75
CA LEU A 260 -13.02 13.18 -12.00
C LEU A 260 -11.66 13.64 -11.47
N VAL A 261 -10.83 14.28 -12.31
CA VAL A 261 -9.53 14.85 -11.89
C VAL A 261 -9.73 15.89 -10.77
N ALA A 262 -10.72 16.77 -10.91
CA ALA A 262 -11.03 17.75 -9.87
C ALA A 262 -11.45 17.09 -8.54
N GLY A 263 -12.24 16.01 -8.60
CA GLY A 263 -12.64 15.22 -7.43
C GLY A 263 -11.45 14.59 -6.71
N VAL A 264 -10.54 13.96 -7.44
CA VAL A 264 -9.32 13.33 -6.89
C VAL A 264 -8.43 14.38 -6.21
N VAL A 265 -8.22 15.53 -6.84
CA VAL A 265 -7.42 16.62 -6.27
C VAL A 265 -8.04 17.14 -4.97
N MET A 266 -9.37 17.28 -4.89
CA MET A 266 -10.04 17.67 -3.63
C MET A 266 -9.82 16.67 -2.51
N ILE A 267 -9.89 15.36 -2.80
CA ILE A 267 -9.64 14.30 -1.80
C ILE A 267 -8.19 14.37 -1.31
N ALA A 268 -7.22 14.46 -2.24
CA ALA A 268 -5.81 14.56 -1.89
C ALA A 268 -5.49 15.78 -1.01
N ILE A 269 -6.12 16.92 -1.27
CA ILE A 269 -5.98 18.12 -0.45
C ILE A 269 -6.60 17.93 0.95
N ASP A 270 -7.73 17.25 1.08
CA ASP A 270 -8.35 16.98 2.39
C ASP A 270 -7.46 16.05 3.23
N VAL A 271 -6.94 14.97 2.62
CA VAL A 271 -6.00 14.03 3.27
C VAL A 271 -4.73 14.76 3.71
N SER A 272 -4.15 15.59 2.84
CA SER A 272 -2.95 16.38 3.15
C SER A 272 -3.18 17.36 4.30
N LYS A 273 -4.35 18.02 4.34
CA LYS A 273 -4.70 18.94 5.43
C LYS A 273 -4.89 18.21 6.75
N ARG A 274 -5.52 17.03 6.75
CA ARG A 274 -5.69 16.20 7.95
C ARG A 274 -4.34 15.70 8.47
N LYS A 275 -3.45 15.23 7.58
CA LYS A 275 -2.08 14.83 7.96
C LYS A 275 -1.35 15.98 8.65
N LYS A 276 -1.45 17.19 8.09
CA LYS A 276 -0.85 18.41 8.66
C LYS A 276 -1.51 18.91 9.94
N ALA A 277 -2.81 18.65 10.14
CA ALA A 277 -3.51 18.96 11.38
C ALA A 277 -3.04 18.02 12.49
N ARG A 278 -3.03 16.70 12.23
CA ARG A 278 -2.51 15.69 13.16
C ARG A 278 -1.06 15.95 13.53
N SER A 279 -0.19 16.25 12.55
CA SER A 279 1.22 16.55 12.82
C SER A 279 1.45 17.83 13.64
N ARG A 280 0.47 18.75 13.68
CA ARG A 280 0.53 19.97 14.51
C ARG A 280 -0.04 19.75 15.90
N GLU A 281 -0.98 18.82 16.03
CA GLU A 281 -1.59 18.45 17.30
C GLU A 281 -0.66 17.54 18.09
N SER A 282 0.00 16.57 17.44
CA SER A 282 1.08 15.77 18.05
C SER A 282 2.32 16.60 18.41
N ALA A 283 2.53 17.76 17.77
CA ALA A 283 3.60 18.70 18.14
C ALA A 283 3.21 19.69 19.26
N ARG A 284 1.94 19.73 19.69
CA ARG A 284 1.50 20.48 20.88
C ARG A 284 1.12 19.50 21.96
N VAL A 285 2.12 19.00 22.68
CA VAL A 285 1.93 18.35 23.98
C VAL A 285 1.10 19.30 24.85
N ARG A 286 -0.17 18.93 25.02
CA ARG A 286 -1.16 19.66 25.80
C ARG A 286 -0.85 19.39 27.27
N TRP A 287 -0.11 20.29 27.88
CA TRP A 287 0.06 20.33 29.34
C TRP A 287 -1.25 20.81 29.97
N ASP A 288 -2.24 19.94 30.02
CA ASP A 288 -3.39 20.15 30.91
C ASP A 288 -2.91 19.78 32.33
N GLY A 289 -2.64 20.80 33.14
CA GLY A 289 -2.04 20.71 34.48
C GLY A 289 -2.90 20.01 35.55
N LEU A 290 -3.77 19.09 35.17
CA LEU A 290 -4.70 18.34 36.02
C LEU A 290 -4.97 16.96 35.41
N GLY A 291 -3.92 16.16 35.22
CA GLY A 291 -4.04 14.76 34.82
C GLY A 291 -4.33 14.56 33.34
N VAL A 292 -3.59 13.65 32.73
CA VAL A 292 -3.82 13.20 31.37
C VAL A 292 -5.00 12.24 31.42
N SER A 293 -6.12 12.61 30.80
CA SER A 293 -7.25 11.71 30.55
C SER A 293 -7.40 11.54 29.04
N PHE A 294 -7.35 10.29 28.58
CA PHE A 294 -7.74 9.85 27.25
C PHE A 294 -9.24 9.57 27.22
#